data_AF-C7GD06-F1
#
_entry.id   AF-C7GD06-F1
#
_cell.length_a   1.000
_cell.length_b   1.000
_cell.length_c   1.000
_cell.angle_alpha   90.00
_cell.angle_beta   90.00
_cell.angle_gamma   90.00
#
_symmetry.space_group_name_H-M   'P 1'
#
loop_
_entity.id
_entity.type
_entity.pdbx_description
1 polymer ?
#
loop_
_entity_poly.entity_id
_entity_poly.type
_entity_poly.pdbx_seq_one_letter_code
_entity_poly.pdbx_strand_id
1 'polypeptide(L)'
;MQSPLVVPKRVYRLQKCEKEATFFMASQVMRITLKAYDHELVDSSAKKIIETVKKNGSQVSGPVPLPTKKEVVTILRATHKYKDSREQFEQRTHKRLIDIVTPTQKTVDALSRLEMPAGVYIDIKMKNK
;
A
#
# COMPACT_ATOMS: atom_id res chain seq x y z
N MET A 1 -60.07 23.48 0.43
CA MET A 1 -58.76 24.06 0.06
C MET A 1 -57.70 23.20 0.73
N GLN A 2 -57.12 22.24 -0.01
CA GLN A 2 -55.71 22.25 -0.47
C GLN A 2 -54.71 22.36 0.71
N SER A 3 -53.80 21.43 0.99
CA SER A 3 -53.32 20.24 0.27
C SER A 3 -52.35 19.52 1.23
N PRO A 4 -52.31 18.18 1.30
CA PRO A 4 -51.21 17.49 1.97
C PRO A 4 -49.94 17.65 1.12
N LEU A 5 -48.83 18.04 1.76
CA LEU A 5 -47.51 18.13 1.14
C LEU A 5 -47.13 16.75 0.57
N VAL A 6 -47.32 16.56 -0.73
CA VAL A 6 -46.80 15.41 -1.47
C VAL A 6 -45.29 15.57 -1.51
N VAL A 7 -44.59 14.81 -0.66
CA VAL A 7 -43.13 14.67 -0.73
C VAL A 7 -42.78 14.17 -2.14
N PRO A 8 -41.98 14.91 -2.93
CA PRO A 8 -41.74 14.52 -4.32
C PRO A 8 -41.01 13.16 -4.36
N LYS A 9 -41.64 12.17 -5.01
CA LYS A 9 -41.08 10.83 -5.28
C LYS A 9 -39.70 10.85 -5.98
N ARG A 10 -39.22 12.02 -6.41
CA ARG A 10 -37.90 12.28 -7.01
C ARG A 10 -36.75 12.22 -6.00
N VAL A 11 -37.00 12.55 -4.72
CA VAL A 11 -35.96 12.61 -3.68
C VAL A 11 -35.46 11.21 -3.28
N TYR A 12 -36.36 10.22 -3.26
CA TYR A 12 -36.02 8.84 -2.87
C TYR A 12 -35.16 8.08 -3.91
N ARG A 13 -35.01 8.60 -5.13
CA ARG A 13 -34.22 7.95 -6.19
C ARG A 13 -32.73 8.31 -6.13
N LEU A 14 -32.40 9.52 -5.67
CA LEU A 14 -31.02 9.97 -5.47
C LEU A 14 -30.36 9.25 -4.29
N GLN A 15 -31.11 8.99 -3.22
CA GLN A 15 -30.60 8.36 -2.01
C GLN A 15 -30.33 6.85 -2.15
N LYS A 16 -30.85 6.21 -3.22
CA LYS A 16 -30.65 4.78 -3.50
C LYS A 16 -29.33 4.51 -4.24
N CYS A 17 -28.89 5.45 -5.09
CA CYS A 17 -27.66 5.33 -5.86
C CYS A 17 -26.39 5.57 -5.01
N GLU A 18 -26.43 6.49 -4.04
CA GLU A 18 -25.30 6.71 -3.11
C GLU A 18 -25.00 5.46 -2.27
N LYS A 19 -26.03 4.72 -1.83
CA LYS A 19 -25.86 3.51 -1.02
C LYS A 19 -25.28 2.34 -1.82
N GLU A 20 -25.64 2.21 -3.10
CA GLU A 20 -25.12 1.18 -3.99
C GLU A 20 -23.63 1.43 -4.32
N ALA A 21 -23.21 2.70 -4.48
CA ALA A 21 -21.80 3.06 -4.63
C ALA A 21 -20.99 2.78 -3.36
N THR A 22 -21.54 3.05 -2.16
CA THR A 22 -20.87 2.71 -0.89
C THR A 22 -20.70 1.20 -0.69
N PHE A 23 -21.62 0.38 -1.19
CA PHE A 23 -21.54 -1.07 -1.11
C PHE A 23 -20.52 -1.66 -2.09
N PHE A 24 -20.44 -1.12 -3.32
CA PHE A 24 -19.43 -1.54 -4.31
C PHE A 24 -18.01 -1.10 -3.90
N MET A 25 -17.86 0.03 -3.19
CA MET A 25 -16.58 0.48 -2.60
C MET A 25 -16.15 -0.38 -1.39
N ALA A 26 -17.06 -1.12 -0.77
CA ALA A 26 -16.76 -1.89 0.45
C ALA A 26 -16.01 -3.21 0.18
N SER A 27 -16.01 -3.72 -1.06
CA SER A 27 -15.35 -4.97 -1.41
C SER A 27 -13.95 -4.82 -2.01
N GLN A 28 -13.48 -3.59 -2.25
CA GLN A 28 -12.16 -3.34 -2.82
C GLN A 28 -11.09 -3.35 -1.73
N VAL A 29 -10.06 -4.18 -1.93
CA VAL A 29 -8.88 -4.21 -1.07
C VAL A 29 -7.70 -3.67 -1.86
N MET A 30 -7.11 -2.59 -1.34
CA MET A 30 -5.89 -2.02 -1.91
C MET A 30 -4.69 -2.65 -1.21
N ARG A 31 -3.81 -3.28 -1.98
CA ARG A 31 -2.57 -3.87 -1.49
C ARG A 31 -1.38 -3.01 -1.89
N ILE A 32 -0.60 -2.60 -0.90
CA ILE A 32 0.60 -1.80 -1.08
C ILE A 32 1.78 -2.67 -0.66
N THR A 33 2.69 -2.95 -1.59
CA THR A 33 3.94 -3.66 -1.30
C THR A 33 5.10 -2.68 -1.34
N LEU A 34 5.80 -2.57 -0.22
CA LEU A 34 7.04 -1.81 -0.11
C LEU A 34 8.22 -2.75 -0.32
N LYS A 35 9.21 -2.32 -1.09
CA LYS A 35 10.48 -3.03 -1.29
C LYS A 35 11.64 -2.05 -1.12
N ALA A 36 12.68 -2.44 -0.38
CA ALA A 36 13.94 -1.71 -0.39
C ALA A 36 15.11 -2.61 -0.01
N TYR A 37 16.32 -2.07 -0.18
CA TYR A 37 17.55 -2.70 0.28
C TYR A 37 17.85 -2.42 1.75
N ASP A 38 17.37 -1.29 2.27
CA ASP A 38 17.51 -0.95 3.69
C ASP A 38 16.18 -1.10 4.44
N HIS A 39 16.23 -1.82 5.55
CA HIS A 39 15.12 -2.05 6.46
C HIS A 39 14.66 -0.78 7.21
N GLU A 40 15.57 0.11 7.60
CA GLU A 40 15.22 1.28 8.43
C GLU A 40 14.31 2.24 7.66
N LEU A 41 14.66 2.50 6.40
CA LEU A 41 13.87 3.34 5.50
C LEU A 41 12.48 2.75 5.22
N VAL A 42 12.38 1.43 5.06
CA VAL A 42 11.09 0.76 4.82
C VAL A 42 10.20 0.82 6.03
N ASP A 43 10.75 0.60 7.23
CA ASP A 43 9.97 0.62 8.46
C ASP A 43 9.52 2.05 8.80
N SER A 44 10.36 3.05 8.57
CA SER A 44 9.99 4.47 8.67
C SER A 44 8.88 4.84 7.69
N SER A 45 9.01 4.43 6.42
CA SER A 45 8.01 4.69 5.37
C SER A 45 6.68 4.00 5.67
N ALA A 46 6.72 2.75 6.09
CA ALA A 46 5.53 1.99 6.44
C ALA A 46 4.75 2.66 7.59
N LYS A 47 5.45 3.13 8.62
CA LYS A 47 4.85 3.90 9.73
C LYS A 47 4.18 5.19 9.23
N LYS A 48 4.88 5.97 8.41
CA LYS A 48 4.32 7.21 7.82
C LYS A 48 3.05 6.94 7.02
N ILE A 49 3.05 5.90 6.19
CA ILE A 49 1.87 5.50 5.40
C ILE A 49 0.70 5.11 6.33
N ILE A 50 0.97 4.33 7.38
CA ILE A 50 -0.08 3.93 8.32
C ILE A 50 -0.66 5.14 9.05
N GLU A 51 0.18 6.09 9.47
CA GLU A 51 -0.27 7.30 10.14
C GLU A 51 -1.16 8.17 9.24
N THR A 52 -0.80 8.33 7.96
CA THR A 52 -1.61 9.13 7.03
C THR A 52 -2.93 8.45 6.68
N VAL A 53 -2.92 7.14 6.50
CA VAL A 53 -4.16 6.39 6.23
C VAL A 53 -5.09 6.40 7.45
N LYS A 54 -4.53 6.30 8.67
CA LYS A 54 -5.30 6.45 9.92
C LYS A 54 -5.89 7.86 10.07
N LYS A 55 -5.14 8.92 9.77
CA LYS A 55 -5.64 10.31 9.78
C LYS A 55 -6.81 10.51 8.82
N ASN A 56 -6.83 9.80 7.70
CA ASN A 56 -7.90 9.87 6.70
C ASN A 56 -9.09 8.95 7.00
N GLY A 57 -9.01 8.10 8.04
CA GLY A 57 -10.12 7.26 8.49
C GLY A 57 -10.35 5.95 7.71
N SER A 58 -9.38 5.51 6.91
CA SER A 58 -9.43 4.19 6.24
C SER A 58 -8.91 3.08 7.16
N GLN A 59 -9.49 1.88 7.09
CA GLN A 59 -9.02 0.75 7.90
C GLN A 59 -7.77 0.12 7.28
N VAL A 60 -6.75 -0.10 8.12
CA VAL A 60 -5.43 -0.60 7.69
C VAL A 60 -5.11 -1.90 8.39
N SER A 61 -4.76 -2.90 7.60
CA SER A 61 -3.95 -4.03 8.07
C SER A 61 -2.51 -3.56 8.12
N GLY A 62 -1.90 -3.66 9.30
CA GLY A 62 -0.59 -3.10 9.61
C GLY A 62 0.56 -3.59 8.72
N PRO A 63 1.80 -3.17 8.99
CA PRO A 63 2.93 -3.48 8.15
C PRO A 63 3.33 -4.94 8.36
N VAL A 64 2.87 -5.82 7.47
CA VAL A 64 3.17 -7.25 7.54
C VAL A 64 4.55 -7.48 6.94
N PRO A 65 5.54 -7.96 7.73
CA PRO A 65 6.84 -8.32 7.20
C PRO A 65 6.74 -9.56 6.33
N LEU A 66 7.12 -9.42 5.07
CA LEU A 66 7.33 -10.57 4.20
C LEU A 66 8.79 -11.02 4.30
N PRO A 67 9.06 -12.33 4.12
CA PRO A 67 10.42 -12.84 4.12
C PRO A 67 11.32 -12.08 3.14
N THR A 68 12.49 -11.68 3.62
CA THR A 68 13.52 -11.01 2.82
C THR A 68 14.09 -11.97 1.80
N LYS A 69 14.22 -11.54 0.55
CA LYS A 69 14.99 -12.30 -0.43
C LYS A 69 16.47 -12.00 -0.23
N LYS A 70 17.28 -13.06 -0.14
CA LYS A 70 18.74 -12.99 -0.03
C LYS A 70 19.34 -13.61 -1.29
N GLU A 71 20.02 -12.79 -2.07
CA GLU A 71 20.76 -13.22 -3.26
C GLU A 71 22.24 -13.18 -2.91
N VAL A 72 22.92 -14.33 -2.98
CA VAL A 72 24.34 -14.47 -2.60
C VAL A 72 25.16 -14.66 -3.86
N VAL A 73 26.16 -13.81 -4.04
CA VAL A 73 27.09 -13.87 -5.18
C VAL A 73 28.50 -14.08 -4.63
N THR A 74 29.17 -15.14 -5.08
CA THR A 74 30.56 -15.43 -4.73
C THR A 74 31.49 -14.91 -5.84
N ILE A 75 32.43 -14.06 -5.49
CA ILE A 75 33.41 -13.50 -6.45
C ILE A 75 34.83 -13.84 -5.96
N LEU A 76 35.77 -13.95 -6.90
CA LEU A 76 37.20 -14.00 -6.55
C LEU A 76 37.66 -12.62 -6.09
N ARG A 77 38.46 -12.56 -5.02
CA ARG A 77 39.02 -11.30 -4.54
C ARG A 77 40.07 -10.71 -5.48
N ALA A 78 40.78 -11.57 -6.22
CA ALA A 78 41.80 -11.17 -7.19
C ALA A 78 41.32 -11.38 -8.62
N THR A 79 41.86 -10.60 -9.56
CA THR A 79 41.54 -10.71 -11.00
C THR A 79 42.15 -11.94 -11.67
N HIS A 80 43.24 -12.51 -11.14
CA HIS A 80 43.91 -13.68 -11.71
C HIS A 80 44.58 -14.57 -10.65
N LYS A 81 44.80 -15.85 -10.99
CA LYS A 81 45.55 -16.90 -10.24
C LYS A 81 44.94 -17.41 -8.92
N TYR A 82 44.43 -16.55 -8.04
CA TYR A 82 44.05 -16.94 -6.67
C TYR A 82 42.58 -17.40 -6.53
N LYS A 83 42.30 -18.68 -6.84
CA LYS A 83 40.94 -19.28 -6.80
C LYS A 83 40.38 -19.54 -5.39
N ASP A 84 41.26 -19.76 -4.41
CA ASP A 84 40.88 -20.09 -3.03
C ASP A 84 40.50 -18.84 -2.21
N SER A 85 40.95 -17.67 -2.66
CA SER A 85 40.55 -16.38 -2.10
C SER A 85 39.22 -15.91 -2.70
N ARG A 86 38.12 -16.45 -2.16
CA ARG A 86 36.75 -16.04 -2.52
C ARG A 86 36.16 -15.10 -1.49
N GLU A 87 35.20 -14.28 -1.92
CA GLU A 87 34.41 -13.39 -1.10
C GLU A 87 32.93 -13.56 -1.43
N GLN A 88 32.08 -13.42 -0.41
CA GLN A 88 30.63 -13.58 -0.53
C GLN A 88 29.97 -12.22 -0.36
N PHE A 89 29.30 -11.76 -1.41
CA PHE A 89 28.44 -10.60 -1.35
C PHE A 89 26.99 -11.05 -1.26
N GLU A 90 26.17 -10.28 -0.55
CA GLU A 90 24.74 -10.52 -0.48
C GLU A 90 23.94 -9.26 -0.80
N GLN A 91 22.86 -9.43 -1.55
CA GLN A 91 21.83 -8.43 -1.72
C GLN A 91 20.60 -8.88 -0.96
N ARG A 92 20.19 -8.08 0.03
CA ARG A 92 18.96 -8.30 0.81
C ARG A 92 17.87 -7.38 0.30
N THR A 93 16.74 -7.95 -0.10
CA THR A 93 15.54 -7.18 -0.43
C THR A 93 14.50 -7.35 0.67
N HIS A 94 14.26 -6.29 1.42
CA HIS A 94 13.23 -6.20 2.45
C HIS A 94 11.88 -5.88 1.82
N LYS A 95 10.86 -6.66 2.19
CA LYS A 95 9.51 -6.52 1.64
C LYS A 95 8.51 -6.36 2.76
N ARG A 96 7.65 -5.35 2.69
CA ARG A 96 6.52 -5.16 3.61
C ARG A 96 5.23 -5.05 2.83
N LEU A 97 4.17 -5.64 3.36
CA LEU A 97 2.83 -5.56 2.80
C LEU A 97 1.95 -4.73 3.72
N ILE A 98 1.20 -3.80 3.14
CA ILE A 98 0.16 -3.03 3.82
C ILE A 98 -1.12 -3.23 3.01
N ASP A 99 -2.16 -3.75 3.67
CA ASP A 99 -3.46 -3.98 3.04
C ASP A 99 -4.47 -2.97 3.61
N ILE A 100 -5.07 -2.15 2.77
CA ILE A 100 -6.11 -1.18 3.15
C ILE A 100 -7.47 -1.81 2.83
N VAL A 101 -8.27 -2.00 3.88
CA VAL A 101 -9.65 -2.47 3.83
C VAL A 101 -10.50 -1.20 3.77
N THR A 102 -11.27 -1.00 2.71
CA THR A 102 -12.00 0.25 2.37
C THR A 102 -11.12 1.44 1.93
N PRO A 103 -10.66 1.45 0.66
CA PRO A 103 -9.99 2.62 0.11
C PRO A 103 -10.98 3.77 -0.08
N THR A 104 -10.71 4.92 0.54
CA THR A 104 -11.41 6.18 0.22
C THR A 104 -10.63 6.94 -0.84
N GLN A 105 -11.31 7.67 -1.73
CA GLN A 105 -10.66 8.48 -2.78
C GLN A 105 -9.64 9.47 -2.19
N LYS A 106 -9.99 10.08 -1.05
CA LYS A 106 -9.09 10.97 -0.29
C LYS A 106 -7.77 10.29 0.12
N THR A 107 -7.82 9.00 0.45
CA THR A 107 -6.63 8.23 0.82
C THR A 107 -5.75 7.93 -0.39
N VAL A 108 -6.34 7.60 -1.55
CA VAL A 108 -5.57 7.35 -2.78
C VAL A 108 -4.81 8.60 -3.23
N ASP A 109 -5.47 9.76 -3.15
CA ASP A 109 -4.86 11.05 -3.49
C ASP A 109 -3.76 11.42 -2.49
N ALA A 110 -3.97 11.18 -1.20
CA ALA A 110 -2.99 11.45 -0.16
C ALA A 110 -1.74 10.57 -0.31
N LEU A 111 -1.89 9.30 -0.71
CA LEU A 111 -0.77 8.38 -0.92
C LEU A 111 0.10 8.78 -2.11
N SER A 112 -0.50 9.29 -3.19
CA SER A 112 0.27 9.74 -4.37
C SER A 112 1.03 11.04 -4.13
N ARG A 113 0.54 11.89 -3.22
CA ARG A 113 1.18 13.17 -2.87
C ARG A 113 2.22 13.04 -1.76
N LEU A 114 2.30 11.88 -1.11
CA LEU A 114 3.19 11.69 0.04
C LEU A 114 4.64 11.55 -0.44
N GLU A 115 5.52 12.34 0.14
CA GLU A 115 6.95 12.27 -0.16
C GLU A 115 7.55 11.02 0.49
N MET A 116 7.92 10.08 -0.37
CA MET A 116 8.58 8.85 0.05
C MET A 116 10.10 9.04 0.06
N PRO A 117 10.81 8.47 1.04
CA PRO A 117 12.26 8.59 1.11
C PRO A 117 12.93 7.86 -0.06
N ALA A 118 14.04 8.42 -0.54
CA ALA A 118 14.84 7.83 -1.61
C ALA A 118 15.27 6.40 -1.23
N GLY A 119 15.04 5.44 -2.14
CA GLY A 119 15.43 4.03 -1.95
C GLY A 119 14.30 3.07 -1.57
N VAL A 120 13.07 3.55 -1.37
CA VAL A 120 11.90 2.70 -1.17
C VAL A 120 11.06 2.61 -2.45
N TYR A 121 10.89 1.40 -2.96
CA TYR A 121 10.03 1.09 -4.10
C TYR A 121 8.63 0.70 -3.63
N ILE A 122 7.59 1.30 -4.22
CA ILE A 122 6.19 1.04 -3.90
C ILE A 122 5.52 0.36 -5.10
N ASP A 123 4.78 -0.71 -4.82
CA ASP A 123 3.90 -1.39 -5.77
C ASP A 123 2.47 -1.32 -5.23
N ILE A 124 1.57 -0.68 -5.96
CA ILE A 124 0.16 -0.50 -5.59
C ILE A 124 -0.68 -1.42 -6.48
N LYS A 125 -1.46 -2.31 -5.86
CA LYS A 125 -2.39 -3.20 -6.56
C LYS A 125 -3.79 -3.07 -5.98
N MET A 126 -4.76 -2.78 -6.84
CA MET A 126 -6.18 -2.88 -6.47
C MET A 126 -6.65 -4.31 -6.71
N LYS A 127 -7.19 -4.96 -5.66
CA LYS A 127 -7.86 -6.25 -5.78
C LYS A 127 -9.36 -6.06 -5.57
N ASN A 128 -10.15 -6.53 -6.53
CA ASN A 128 -11.57 -6.78 -6.32
C ASN A 128 -11.69 -8.15 -5.66
N LYS A 129 -12.48 -8.22 -4.59
CA LYS A 129 -12.75 -9.46 -3.86
C LYS A 129 -13.65 -10.39 -4.67
#